data_AF-A0A4P9VUR1-F1
#
_entry.id   AF-A0A4P9VUR1-F1
#
_cell.length_a   1.000
_cell.length_b   1.000
_cell.length_c   1.000
_cell.angle_alpha   90.00
_cell.angle_beta   90.00
_cell.angle_gamma   90.00
#
_symmetry.space_group_name_H-M   'P 1'
#
loop_
_entity.id
_entity.type
_entity.pdbx_description
1 polymer ?
#
loop_
_entity_poly.entity_id
_entity_poly.type
_entity_poly.pdbx_seq_one_letter_code
_entity_poly.pdbx_strand_id
1 'polypeptide(L)'
;MRVGRLLISENRCSHFARGEAGSGKTELHRLAVRQLLHLSSEVREESSMQTKLLNAHVILEAFGNARTPESRNSSRFGCYTEVQFDEDGAIVGFKITPYCFEKTRVFDRAEGERTFHIFYRLISGMVWKEKAALKLGQGNGFKYLDLGKSGKDDWTEQAIELEQLRTAMRTLGFTRKVIGDIFTLIATILHLGNIEFAEDVNKKGDGAFIKDSDTLDFTADLLGVYPEKLEEILTTRTILVGDSLCSDLLDPARAREARDEMAATLYSILFSWIIEQIDERIGAEAATETTIGIVDFPGFIDRAPKTNGFEDFCFNYANERLQAFVAERLLQ
;
A
#
# COMPACT_ATOMS: atom_id res chain seq x y z
N MET A 1 20.40 -34.32 0.59
CA MET A 1 19.22 -34.23 1.48
C MET A 1 18.41 -33.04 1.01
N ARG A 2 17.19 -33.24 0.47
CA ARG A 2 16.34 -32.15 -0.03
C ARG A 2 15.75 -31.41 1.17
N VAL A 3 15.80 -30.08 1.19
CA VAL A 3 15.29 -29.27 2.30
C VAL A 3 13.80 -29.49 2.54
N GLY A 4 13.03 -29.79 1.47
CA GLY A 4 11.65 -30.27 1.59
C GLY A 4 11.52 -31.49 2.52
N ARG A 5 12.38 -32.50 2.41
CA ARG A 5 12.34 -33.69 3.28
C ARG A 5 12.80 -33.45 4.72
N LEU A 6 13.56 -32.39 5.00
CA LEU A 6 13.98 -32.07 6.36
C LEU A 6 12.89 -31.30 7.13
N LEU A 7 11.96 -30.66 6.43
CA LEU A 7 10.85 -29.89 7.01
C LEU A 7 9.57 -30.72 7.16
N ILE A 8 9.46 -31.88 6.50
CA ILE A 8 8.29 -32.78 6.62
C ILE A 8 8.11 -33.36 8.04
N SER A 9 9.06 -33.18 8.98
CA SER A 9 8.84 -33.55 10.39
C SER A 9 8.09 -32.50 11.20
N GLU A 10 8.05 -31.24 10.76
CA GLU A 10 7.33 -30.15 11.42
C GLU A 10 6.47 -29.42 10.36
N ASN A 11 5.16 -29.67 10.38
CA ASN A 11 4.20 -29.17 9.37
C ASN A 11 4.26 -27.64 9.11
N ARG A 12 4.90 -26.85 9.98
CA ARG A 12 5.10 -25.40 9.83
C ARG A 12 6.45 -24.96 10.38
N CYS A 13 7.19 -24.17 9.60
CA CYS A 13 8.41 -23.48 10.03
C CYS A 13 8.28 -21.97 9.82
N SER A 14 8.93 -21.15 10.64
CA SER A 14 8.86 -19.68 10.54
C SER A 14 10.25 -19.02 10.57
N HIS A 15 10.53 -18.14 9.60
CA HIS A 15 11.73 -17.30 9.56
C HIS A 15 11.40 -15.84 9.88
N PHE A 16 12.17 -15.23 10.77
CA PHE A 16 11.98 -13.85 11.22
C PHE A 16 13.21 -12.99 10.91
N ALA A 17 13.03 -11.97 10.06
CA ALA A 17 14.05 -10.95 9.82
C ALA A 17 13.89 -9.81 10.83
N ARG A 18 14.97 -9.41 11.52
CA ARG A 18 14.96 -8.39 12.56
C ARG A 18 15.89 -7.22 12.23
N GLY A 19 15.52 -6.02 12.67
CA GLY A 19 16.36 -4.82 12.58
C GLY A 19 15.58 -3.52 12.43
N GLU A 20 16.25 -2.39 12.56
CA GLU A 20 15.69 -1.04 12.42
C GLU A 20 15.20 -0.74 10.98
N ALA A 21 14.46 0.35 10.77
CA ALA A 21 14.12 0.79 9.43
C ALA A 21 15.39 0.95 8.56
N GLY A 22 15.37 0.39 7.35
CA GLY A 22 16.55 0.42 6.46
C GLY A 22 17.61 -0.68 6.70
N SER A 23 17.42 -1.58 7.68
CA SER A 23 18.41 -2.63 8.02
C SER A 23 18.54 -3.79 7.00
N GLY A 24 17.82 -3.75 5.88
CA GLY A 24 17.85 -4.80 4.85
C GLY A 24 16.91 -6.00 5.08
N LYS A 25 15.92 -5.92 5.99
CA LYS A 25 14.95 -7.00 6.25
C LYS A 25 14.24 -7.50 4.99
N THR A 26 13.78 -6.57 4.16
CA THR A 26 13.09 -6.89 2.89
C THR A 26 14.02 -7.57 1.89
N GLU A 27 15.31 -7.21 1.86
CA GLU A 27 16.28 -7.89 1.00
C GLU A 27 16.61 -9.29 1.53
N LEU A 28 16.72 -9.44 2.86
CA LEU A 28 16.87 -10.75 3.49
C LEU A 28 15.66 -11.65 3.19
N HIS A 29 14.45 -11.12 3.26
CA HIS A 29 13.23 -11.83 2.87
C HIS A 29 13.32 -12.35 1.42
N ARG A 30 13.70 -11.48 0.47
CA ARG A 30 13.89 -11.86 -0.95
C ARG A 30 14.93 -12.95 -1.12
N LEU A 31 16.08 -12.83 -0.46
CA LEU A 31 17.17 -13.81 -0.53
C LEU A 31 16.75 -15.16 0.09
N ALA A 32 16.03 -15.14 1.22
CA ALA A 32 15.52 -16.34 1.86
C ALA A 32 14.58 -17.10 0.93
N VAL A 33 13.61 -16.42 0.30
CA VAL A 33 12.70 -17.09 -0.65
C VAL A 33 13.45 -17.60 -1.88
N ARG A 34 14.38 -16.81 -2.43
CA ARG A 34 15.21 -17.24 -3.56
C ARG A 34 16.01 -18.51 -3.24
N GLN A 35 16.52 -18.60 -2.01
CA GLN A 35 17.25 -19.77 -1.55
C GLN A 35 16.32 -20.98 -1.38
N LEU A 36 15.12 -20.81 -0.83
CA LEU A 36 14.12 -21.89 -0.73
C LEU A 36 13.74 -22.42 -2.12
N LEU A 37 13.52 -21.53 -3.08
CA LEU A 37 13.27 -21.89 -4.49
C LEU A 37 14.43 -22.68 -5.09
N HIS A 38 15.67 -22.29 -4.82
CA HIS A 38 16.85 -23.02 -5.29
C HIS A 38 16.95 -24.43 -4.69
N LEU A 39 16.52 -24.62 -3.43
CA LEU A 39 16.63 -25.88 -2.68
C LEU A 39 15.46 -26.86 -2.93
N SER A 40 14.35 -26.39 -3.52
CA SER A 40 13.09 -27.12 -3.75
C SER A 40 13.12 -28.23 -4.83
N SER A 41 14.27 -28.54 -5.44
CA SER A 41 14.53 -29.59 -6.45
C SER A 41 13.93 -29.43 -7.87
N GLU A 42 14.79 -29.76 -8.86
CA GLU A 42 14.69 -29.63 -10.34
C GLU A 42 14.29 -28.25 -10.90
N VAL A 43 15.13 -27.25 -10.63
CA VAL A 43 15.15 -25.99 -11.38
C VAL A 43 15.55 -26.28 -12.84
N ARG A 44 14.56 -26.46 -13.72
CA ARG A 44 14.66 -25.87 -15.07
C ARG A 44 14.66 -24.35 -14.88
N GLU A 45 15.44 -23.64 -15.71
CA GLU A 45 15.61 -22.18 -15.75
C GLU A 45 14.43 -21.39 -15.16
N GLU A 46 14.72 -20.38 -14.31
CA GLU A 46 13.76 -19.45 -13.68
C GLU A 46 12.34 -20.00 -13.58
N SER A 47 12.06 -20.79 -12.52
CA SER A 47 10.72 -21.35 -12.32
C SER A 47 9.67 -20.23 -12.41
N SER A 48 8.58 -20.50 -13.13
CA SER A 48 7.48 -19.54 -13.32
C SER A 48 7.03 -18.89 -11.99
N MET A 49 7.10 -19.64 -10.89
CA MET A 49 6.78 -19.18 -9.55
C MET A 49 7.77 -18.15 -8.98
N GLN A 50 9.07 -18.31 -9.21
CA GLN A 50 10.06 -17.31 -8.80
C GLN A 50 9.77 -15.98 -9.50
N THR A 51 9.54 -16.01 -10.81
CA THR A 51 9.22 -14.83 -11.59
C THR A 51 7.92 -14.17 -11.11
N LYS A 52 6.88 -14.97 -10.84
CA LYS A 52 5.63 -14.45 -10.26
C LYS A 52 5.86 -13.73 -8.93
N LEU A 53 6.58 -14.34 -7.98
CA LEU A 53 6.81 -13.72 -6.68
C LEU A 53 7.65 -12.45 -6.77
N LEU A 54 8.69 -12.42 -7.60
CA LEU A 54 9.50 -11.20 -7.79
C LEU A 54 8.65 -10.05 -8.34
N ASN A 55 7.77 -10.33 -9.31
CA ASN A 55 6.83 -9.34 -9.84
C ASN A 55 5.79 -8.92 -8.80
N ALA A 56 5.33 -9.83 -7.93
CA ALA A 56 4.46 -9.49 -6.80
C ALA A 56 5.15 -8.48 -5.87
N HIS A 57 6.42 -8.69 -5.53
CA HIS A 57 7.17 -7.73 -4.71
C HIS A 57 7.31 -6.36 -5.36
N VAL A 58 7.56 -6.27 -6.67
CA VAL A 58 7.62 -4.97 -7.39
C VAL A 58 6.31 -4.19 -7.22
N ILE A 59 5.18 -4.90 -7.29
CA ILE A 59 3.85 -4.29 -7.09
C ILE A 59 3.67 -3.88 -5.63
N LEU A 60 3.93 -4.78 -4.68
CA LEU A 60 3.77 -4.48 -3.26
C LEU A 60 4.64 -3.29 -2.80
N GLU A 61 5.86 -3.17 -3.29
CA GLU A 61 6.71 -2.02 -2.97
C GLU A 61 6.19 -0.73 -3.60
N ALA A 62 5.61 -0.78 -4.80
CA ALA A 62 5.02 0.41 -5.41
C ALA A 62 3.88 1.00 -4.57
N PHE A 63 3.01 0.13 -4.04
CA PHE A 63 1.80 0.55 -3.32
C PHE A 63 1.97 0.59 -1.80
N GLY A 64 2.91 -0.17 -1.24
CA GLY A 64 3.08 -0.35 0.20
C GLY A 64 4.33 0.30 0.78
N ASN A 65 5.26 0.78 -0.04
CA ASN A 65 6.49 1.42 0.43
C ASN A 65 6.50 2.93 0.15
N ALA A 66 7.28 3.63 0.97
CA ALA A 66 7.50 5.06 0.86
C ALA A 66 8.95 5.43 1.20
N ARG A 67 9.36 6.63 0.77
CA ARG A 67 10.66 7.19 1.11
C ARG A 67 10.58 7.94 2.45
N THR A 68 11.50 7.60 3.35
CA THR A 68 11.76 8.31 4.62
C THR A 68 13.19 8.87 4.61
N PRO A 69 13.60 9.71 5.59
CA PRO A 69 14.98 10.15 5.71
C PRO A 69 15.99 9.00 5.85
N GLU A 70 15.58 7.91 6.51
CA GLU A 70 16.42 6.75 6.84
C GLU A 70 16.44 5.70 5.72
N SER A 71 15.38 5.62 4.91
CA SER A 71 15.27 4.61 3.84
C SER A 71 14.58 5.15 2.60
N ARG A 72 15.18 4.90 1.42
CA ARG A 72 14.57 5.25 0.13
C ARG A 72 13.35 4.39 -0.23
N ASN A 73 13.23 3.21 0.37
CA ASN A 73 12.20 2.21 0.06
C ASN A 73 11.75 1.52 1.36
N SER A 74 11.09 2.27 2.25
CA SER A 74 10.66 1.82 3.58
C SER A 74 9.28 1.16 3.50
N SER A 75 9.18 -0.10 3.92
CA SER A 75 7.90 -0.81 4.01
C SER A 75 6.99 -0.16 5.04
N ARG A 76 5.76 0.18 4.65
CA ARG A 76 4.74 0.83 5.51
C ARG A 76 3.57 -0.11 5.81
N PHE A 77 3.86 -1.41 5.76
CA PHE A 77 3.02 -2.52 6.19
C PHE A 77 3.94 -3.68 6.60
N GLY A 78 3.45 -4.54 7.50
CA GLY A 78 4.03 -5.86 7.76
C GLY A 78 3.54 -6.87 6.73
N CYS A 79 4.41 -7.80 6.38
CA CYS A 79 4.16 -8.82 5.37
C CYS A 79 4.50 -10.19 5.95
N TYR A 80 3.54 -11.11 5.93
CA TYR A 80 3.78 -12.53 6.16
C TYR A 80 3.62 -13.27 4.85
N THR A 81 4.68 -13.90 4.39
CA THR A 81 4.68 -14.73 3.19
C THR A 81 4.69 -16.19 3.59
N GLU A 82 3.64 -16.93 3.28
CA GLU A 82 3.64 -18.40 3.36
C GLU A 82 4.21 -18.95 2.05
N VAL A 83 5.29 -19.73 2.13
CA VAL A 83 5.77 -20.58 1.03
C VAL A 83 5.10 -21.93 1.16
N GLN A 84 4.38 -22.35 0.11
CA GLN A 84 3.54 -23.54 0.11
C GLN A 84 4.22 -24.69 -0.61
N PHE A 85 4.26 -25.88 0.01
CA PHE A 85 4.93 -27.07 -0.51
C PHE A 85 3.96 -28.22 -0.74
N ASP A 86 4.22 -29.03 -1.77
CA ASP A 86 3.58 -30.34 -1.95
C ASP A 86 4.24 -31.43 -1.09
N GLU A 87 3.70 -32.66 -1.17
CA GLU A 87 4.19 -33.82 -0.44
C GLU A 87 5.62 -34.25 -0.82
N ASP A 88 6.07 -33.90 -2.04
CA ASP A 88 7.42 -34.16 -2.54
C ASP A 88 8.42 -33.08 -2.12
N GLY A 89 7.93 -32.00 -1.49
CA GLY A 89 8.71 -30.86 -1.03
C GLY A 89 9.04 -29.86 -2.14
N ALA A 90 8.27 -29.88 -3.25
CA ALA A 90 8.33 -28.83 -4.26
C ALA A 90 7.46 -27.64 -3.84
N ILE A 91 7.95 -26.42 -4.07
CA ILE A 91 7.15 -25.22 -3.91
C ILE A 91 6.04 -25.26 -4.96
N VAL A 92 4.81 -25.00 -4.55
CA VAL A 92 3.63 -25.00 -5.43
C VAL A 92 2.84 -23.69 -5.38
N GLY A 93 3.20 -22.79 -4.46
CA GLY A 93 2.58 -21.48 -4.37
C GLY A 93 3.10 -20.62 -3.23
N PHE A 94 2.53 -19.42 -3.14
CA PHE A 94 2.77 -18.44 -2.08
C PHE A 94 1.46 -17.82 -1.62
N LYS A 95 1.41 -17.37 -0.37
CA LYS A 95 0.31 -16.53 0.14
C LYS A 95 0.87 -15.35 0.91
N ILE A 96 0.35 -14.15 0.66
CA ILE A 96 0.83 -12.91 1.25
C ILE A 96 -0.25 -12.33 2.16
N THR A 97 0.04 -12.24 3.46
CA THR A 97 -0.87 -11.62 4.43
C THR A 97 -0.28 -10.29 4.92
N PRO A 98 -0.94 -9.15 4.62
CA PRO A 98 -0.50 -7.84 5.10
C PRO A 98 -0.95 -7.59 6.54
N TYR A 99 -0.18 -6.78 7.26
CA TYR A 99 -0.47 -6.36 8.63
C TYR A 99 -0.18 -4.87 8.80
N CYS A 100 -1.02 -4.19 9.60
CA CYS A 100 -0.80 -2.81 10.03
C CYS A 100 -0.43 -1.85 8.87
N PHE A 101 -1.22 -1.83 7.80
CA PHE A 101 -0.99 -0.89 6.70
C PHE A 101 -1.20 0.55 7.18
N GLU A 102 -0.21 1.42 7.01
CA GLU A 102 -0.26 2.83 7.42
C GLU A 102 -1.08 3.67 6.43
N LYS A 103 -2.39 3.42 6.38
CA LYS A 103 -3.32 4.05 5.43
C LYS A 103 -3.33 5.58 5.50
N THR A 104 -3.07 6.17 6.66
CA THR A 104 -3.05 7.63 6.89
C THR A 104 -1.90 8.33 6.17
N ARG A 105 -0.83 7.60 5.79
CA ARG A 105 0.31 8.11 4.99
C ARG A 105 -0.08 8.78 3.67
N VAL A 106 -1.27 8.48 3.15
CA VAL A 106 -1.82 9.16 1.97
C VAL A 106 -1.86 10.68 2.19
N PHE A 107 -2.35 11.13 3.35
CA PHE A 107 -2.58 12.54 3.65
C PHE A 107 -1.74 13.09 4.80
N ASP A 108 -1.35 12.25 5.76
CA ASP A 108 -0.56 12.63 6.93
C ASP A 108 0.79 11.90 6.96
N ARG A 109 1.88 12.65 7.07
CA ARG A 109 3.24 12.11 7.04
C ARG A 109 4.19 13.05 7.75
N ALA A 110 5.27 12.50 8.29
CA ALA A 110 6.29 13.33 8.90
C ALA A 110 7.00 14.20 7.86
N GLU A 111 7.47 15.35 8.32
CA GLU A 111 8.24 16.28 7.52
C GLU A 111 9.48 15.62 6.92
N GLY A 112 9.67 15.78 5.60
CA GLY A 112 10.78 15.16 4.88
C GLY A 112 10.50 13.75 4.38
N GLU A 113 9.36 13.15 4.76
CA GLU A 113 8.89 11.90 4.19
C GLU A 113 8.02 12.11 2.94
N ARG A 114 7.93 11.07 2.12
CA ARG A 114 7.00 10.97 0.99
C ARG A 114 5.76 10.16 1.40
N THR A 115 4.70 10.31 0.62
CA THR A 115 3.65 9.26 0.58
C THR A 115 4.16 8.05 -0.22
N PHE A 116 3.28 7.11 -0.57
CA PHE A 116 3.62 5.89 -1.28
C PHE A 116 4.21 6.14 -2.68
N HIS A 117 5.12 5.25 -3.10
CA HIS A 117 5.86 5.40 -4.36
C HIS A 117 4.95 5.52 -5.58
N ILE A 118 3.84 4.79 -5.63
CA ILE A 118 2.92 4.79 -6.76
C ILE A 118 2.47 6.19 -7.18
N PHE A 119 2.22 7.10 -6.22
CA PHE A 119 1.79 8.45 -6.56
C PHE A 119 2.87 9.23 -7.33
N TYR A 120 4.14 9.11 -6.92
CA TYR A 120 5.26 9.77 -7.59
C TYR A 120 5.56 9.11 -8.94
N ARG A 121 5.55 7.77 -8.99
CA ARG A 121 5.72 6.99 -10.22
C ARG A 121 4.66 7.38 -11.25
N LEU A 122 3.40 7.53 -10.84
CA LEU A 122 2.29 7.91 -11.71
C LEU A 122 2.51 9.28 -12.35
N ILE A 123 2.82 10.30 -11.55
CA ILE A 123 3.07 11.68 -12.04
C ILE A 123 4.24 11.74 -13.02
N SER A 124 5.25 10.89 -12.82
CA SER A 124 6.51 10.92 -13.55
C SER A 124 6.47 10.10 -14.84
N GLY A 125 5.95 8.88 -14.76
CA GLY A 125 6.04 7.89 -15.82
C GLY A 125 4.85 7.85 -16.77
N MET A 126 3.73 8.52 -16.44
CA MET A 126 2.60 8.55 -17.35
C MET A 126 2.92 9.34 -18.62
N VAL A 127 2.52 8.77 -19.77
CA VAL A 127 2.65 9.47 -21.05
C VAL A 127 1.70 10.66 -21.11
N TRP A 128 2.03 11.68 -21.90
CA TRP A 128 1.28 12.94 -21.96
C TRP A 128 -0.22 12.76 -22.15
N LYS A 129 -0.65 11.82 -23.00
CA LYS A 129 -2.07 11.55 -23.25
C LYS A 129 -2.81 11.03 -22.01
N GLU A 130 -2.20 10.10 -21.27
CA GLU A 130 -2.77 9.58 -20.01
C GLU A 130 -2.78 10.67 -18.94
N LYS A 131 -1.67 11.42 -18.83
CA LYS A 131 -1.52 12.53 -17.90
C LYS A 131 -2.56 13.62 -18.14
N ALA A 132 -2.84 13.95 -19.40
CA ALA A 132 -3.85 14.91 -19.79
C ALA A 132 -5.28 14.43 -19.48
N ALA A 133 -5.59 13.16 -19.77
CA ALA A 133 -6.88 12.56 -19.46
C ALA A 133 -7.19 12.56 -17.96
N LEU A 134 -6.16 12.37 -17.13
CA LEU A 134 -6.28 12.37 -15.66
C LEU A 134 -5.97 13.72 -15.02
N LYS A 135 -5.81 14.80 -15.81
CA LYS A 135 -5.43 16.16 -15.35
C LYS A 135 -4.22 16.19 -14.39
N LEU A 136 -3.26 15.30 -14.57
CA LEU A 136 -2.08 15.14 -13.69
C LEU A 136 -0.90 16.10 -14.01
N GLY A 137 -1.07 17.02 -14.96
CA GLY A 137 0.00 17.91 -15.45
C GLY A 137 -0.37 19.39 -15.52
N GLN A 138 -1.53 19.79 -14.99
CA GLN A 138 -1.89 21.20 -14.88
C GLN A 138 -1.19 21.77 -13.63
N GLY A 139 -0.68 23.00 -13.69
CA GLY A 139 0.24 23.61 -12.72
C GLY A 139 -0.24 23.78 -11.27
N ASN A 140 -1.33 23.11 -10.89
CA ASN A 140 -1.78 22.99 -9.51
C ASN A 140 -1.05 21.80 -8.88
N GLY A 141 -0.30 22.05 -7.81
CA GLY A 141 0.27 20.97 -7.01
C GLY A 141 -0.83 20.06 -6.43
N PHE A 142 -0.49 18.82 -6.12
CA PHE A 142 -1.38 17.93 -5.38
C PHE A 142 -1.09 18.04 -3.88
N LYS A 143 -2.11 18.29 -3.07
CA LYS A 143 -1.97 18.44 -1.60
C LYS A 143 -1.30 17.25 -0.95
N TYR A 144 -1.62 16.04 -1.43
CA TYR A 144 -1.05 14.79 -0.95
C TYR A 144 0.36 14.51 -1.50
N LEU A 145 0.99 15.41 -2.27
CA LEU A 145 2.36 15.24 -2.76
C LEU A 145 3.27 16.40 -2.37
N ASP A 146 4.44 16.05 -1.80
CA ASP A 146 5.56 16.98 -1.71
C ASP A 146 6.38 16.90 -3.01
N LEU A 147 6.02 17.74 -3.99
CA LEU A 147 6.71 17.83 -5.29
C LEU A 147 7.97 18.71 -5.24
N GLY A 148 8.12 19.55 -4.19
CA GLY A 148 9.12 20.62 -4.13
C GLY A 148 10.55 20.16 -3.83
N LYS A 149 10.73 18.91 -3.36
CA LYS A 149 12.03 18.37 -2.90
C LYS A 149 12.67 17.34 -3.84
N SER A 150 12.07 17.08 -5.00
CA SER A 150 12.53 16.05 -5.95
C SER A 150 13.34 16.65 -7.10
N GLY A 151 14.57 16.18 -7.29
CA GLY A 151 15.44 16.56 -8.41
C GLY A 151 15.07 15.86 -9.73
N LYS A 152 15.64 16.33 -10.85
CA LYS A 152 15.39 15.77 -12.20
C LYS A 152 15.71 14.27 -12.32
N ASP A 153 16.78 13.82 -11.68
CA ASP A 153 17.21 12.42 -11.73
C ASP A 153 16.23 11.50 -10.99
N ASP A 154 15.70 11.95 -9.84
CA ASP A 154 14.68 11.24 -9.07
C ASP A 154 13.39 11.09 -9.91
N TRP A 155 12.96 12.14 -10.62
CA TRP A 155 11.82 12.03 -11.53
C TRP A 155 12.03 11.05 -12.69
N THR A 156 13.26 10.94 -13.19
CA THR A 156 13.61 9.99 -14.25
C THR A 156 13.56 8.56 -13.73
N GLU A 157 14.08 8.31 -12.53
CA GLU A 157 14.01 7.02 -11.85
C GLU A 157 12.55 6.61 -11.61
N GLN A 158 11.71 7.50 -11.06
CA GLN A 158 10.28 7.22 -10.84
C GLN A 158 9.52 6.87 -12.13
N ALA A 159 9.91 7.46 -13.27
CA ALA A 159 9.31 7.14 -14.57
C ALA A 159 9.68 5.72 -15.04
N ILE A 160 10.95 5.31 -14.86
CA ILE A 160 11.42 3.96 -15.17
C ILE A 160 10.70 2.94 -14.28
N GLU A 161 10.58 3.22 -12.99
CA GLU A 161 9.91 2.35 -12.02
C GLU A 161 8.41 2.17 -12.33
N LEU A 162 7.73 3.17 -12.93
CA LEU A 162 6.35 2.99 -13.38
C LEU A 162 6.23 1.96 -14.52
N GLU A 163 7.16 1.97 -15.48
CA GLU A 163 7.13 0.98 -16.57
C GLU A 163 7.49 -0.43 -16.08
N GLN A 164 8.42 -0.52 -15.12
CA GLN A 164 8.70 -1.78 -14.42
C GLN A 164 7.45 -2.29 -13.69
N LEU A 165 6.73 -1.41 -13.00
CA LEU A 165 5.46 -1.76 -12.36
C LEU A 165 4.42 -2.26 -13.37
N ARG A 166 4.21 -1.54 -14.48
CA ARG A 166 3.30 -1.98 -15.56
C ARG A 166 3.68 -3.34 -16.11
N THR A 167 4.98 -3.60 -16.24
CA THR A 167 5.49 -4.89 -16.70
C THR A 167 5.21 -5.98 -15.67
N ALA A 168 5.48 -5.72 -14.38
CA ALA A 168 5.22 -6.67 -13.32
C ALA A 168 3.73 -7.04 -13.19
N MET A 169 2.85 -6.05 -13.25
CA MET A 169 1.40 -6.26 -13.26
C MET A 169 0.96 -7.09 -14.47
N ARG A 170 1.48 -6.80 -15.68
CA ARG A 170 1.17 -7.61 -16.88
C ARG A 170 1.68 -9.04 -16.75
N THR A 171 2.89 -9.25 -16.22
CA THR A 171 3.48 -10.58 -16.02
C THR A 171 2.67 -11.43 -15.04
N LEU A 172 2.08 -10.81 -14.01
CA LEU A 172 1.13 -11.48 -13.13
C LEU A 172 -0.26 -11.69 -13.74
N GLY A 173 -0.56 -11.09 -14.90
CA GLY A 173 -1.85 -11.26 -15.58
C GLY A 173 -2.90 -10.21 -15.20
N PHE A 174 -2.48 -9.04 -14.72
CA PHE A 174 -3.37 -7.87 -14.68
C PHE A 174 -3.60 -7.37 -16.12
N THR A 175 -4.85 -7.19 -16.50
CA THR A 175 -5.18 -6.69 -17.84
C THR A 175 -4.85 -5.20 -17.96
N ARG A 176 -4.66 -4.72 -19.20
CA ARG A 176 -4.43 -3.29 -19.45
C ARG A 176 -5.55 -2.40 -18.91
N LYS A 177 -6.80 -2.89 -18.98
CA LYS A 177 -7.96 -2.18 -18.43
C LYS A 177 -7.83 -2.03 -16.92
N VAL A 178 -7.60 -3.14 -16.21
CA VAL A 178 -7.45 -3.16 -14.76
C VAL A 178 -6.29 -2.26 -14.30
N ILE A 179 -5.13 -2.29 -14.98
CA ILE A 179 -4.01 -1.39 -14.66
C ILE A 179 -4.42 0.08 -14.84
N GLY A 180 -5.18 0.39 -15.90
CA GLY A 180 -5.73 1.72 -16.12
C GLY A 180 -6.71 2.17 -15.05
N ASP A 181 -7.60 1.27 -14.60
CA ASP A 181 -8.58 1.53 -13.55
C ASP A 181 -7.88 1.81 -12.21
N ILE A 182 -6.85 1.02 -11.87
CA ILE A 182 -6.00 1.24 -10.68
C ILE A 182 -5.34 2.62 -10.73
N PHE A 183 -4.72 2.97 -11.86
CA PHE A 183 -4.08 4.28 -12.03
C PHE A 183 -5.07 5.44 -12.01
N THR A 184 -6.28 5.23 -12.51
CA THR A 184 -7.38 6.19 -12.42
C THR A 184 -7.78 6.42 -10.96
N LEU A 185 -7.88 5.37 -10.14
CA LEU A 185 -8.17 5.50 -8.72
C LEU A 185 -7.04 6.23 -7.96
N ILE A 186 -5.77 5.96 -8.27
CA ILE A 186 -4.65 6.73 -7.69
C ILE A 186 -4.74 8.22 -8.06
N ALA A 187 -5.02 8.54 -9.32
CA ALA A 187 -5.23 9.92 -9.76
C ALA A 187 -6.43 10.57 -9.06
N THR A 188 -7.50 9.80 -8.87
CA THR A 188 -8.71 10.24 -8.17
C THR A 188 -8.41 10.64 -6.73
N ILE A 189 -7.61 9.85 -6.00
CA ILE A 189 -7.19 10.17 -4.64
C ILE A 189 -6.39 11.47 -4.59
N LEU A 190 -5.55 11.73 -5.60
CA LEU A 190 -4.82 13.00 -5.71
C LEU A 190 -5.75 14.20 -5.90
N HIS A 191 -6.75 14.09 -6.78
CA HIS A 191 -7.75 15.15 -7.00
C HIS A 191 -8.68 15.34 -5.81
N LEU A 192 -9.06 14.25 -5.13
CA LEU A 192 -9.82 14.29 -3.89
C LEU A 192 -9.13 15.20 -2.87
N GLY A 193 -7.82 15.06 -2.68
CA GLY A 193 -7.04 15.90 -1.76
C GLY A 193 -7.01 17.40 -2.09
N ASN A 194 -7.30 17.77 -3.33
CA ASN A 194 -7.37 19.16 -3.79
C ASN A 194 -8.76 19.81 -3.59
N ILE A 195 -9.78 19.04 -3.18
CA ILE A 195 -11.07 19.61 -2.79
C ILE A 195 -10.88 20.44 -1.52
N GLU A 196 -11.18 21.74 -1.60
CA GLU A 196 -11.04 22.70 -0.51
C GLU A 196 -12.38 23.21 -0.02
N PHE A 197 -12.49 23.33 1.31
CA PHE A 197 -13.71 23.71 2.02
C PHE A 197 -13.62 25.11 2.64
N ALA A 198 -14.74 25.82 2.69
CA ALA A 198 -14.90 27.15 3.27
C ALA A 198 -16.19 27.26 4.11
N GLU A 199 -16.23 28.24 5.02
CA GLU A 199 -17.44 28.61 5.75
C GLU A 199 -18.32 29.52 4.89
N ASP A 200 -19.61 29.20 4.79
CA ASP A 200 -20.57 30.05 4.08
C ASP A 200 -20.92 31.29 4.92
N VAL A 201 -20.15 32.36 4.74
CA VAL A 201 -20.30 33.64 5.47
C VAL A 201 -21.70 34.26 5.30
N ASN A 202 -22.46 33.87 4.27
CA ASN A 202 -23.77 34.42 3.95
C ASN A 202 -24.94 33.58 4.51
N LYS A 203 -24.69 32.35 4.99
CA LYS A 203 -25.70 31.52 5.65
C LYS A 203 -25.46 31.51 7.15
N LYS A 204 -26.53 31.64 7.94
CA LYS A 204 -26.50 31.49 9.41
C LYS A 204 -26.36 30.01 9.83
N GLY A 205 -25.33 29.33 9.32
CA GLY A 205 -25.07 27.93 9.67
C GLY A 205 -23.58 27.60 9.50
N ASP A 206 -23.07 26.79 10.41
CA ASP A 206 -21.64 26.39 10.48
C ASP A 206 -21.26 25.34 9.42
N GLY A 207 -21.97 25.28 8.29
CA GLY A 207 -21.78 24.28 7.24
C GLY A 207 -20.67 24.62 6.26
N ALA A 208 -19.83 23.66 5.95
CA ALA A 208 -18.81 23.73 4.92
C ALA A 208 -19.44 23.76 3.51
N PHE A 209 -18.86 24.57 2.62
CA PHE A 209 -19.11 24.47 1.18
C PHE A 209 -17.80 24.24 0.42
N ILE A 210 -17.90 23.62 -0.76
CA ILE A 210 -16.76 23.34 -1.63
C ILE A 210 -16.43 24.57 -2.48
N LYS A 211 -15.17 25.01 -2.46
CA LYS A 211 -14.73 26.24 -3.15
C LYS A 211 -14.67 26.10 -4.68
N ASP A 212 -14.27 24.93 -5.15
CA ASP A 212 -13.98 24.65 -6.55
C ASP A 212 -14.84 23.48 -7.05
N SER A 213 -15.92 23.81 -7.76
CA SER A 213 -16.82 22.82 -8.36
C SER A 213 -16.13 22.00 -9.45
N ASP A 214 -15.18 22.58 -10.19
CA ASP A 214 -14.53 21.87 -11.30
C ASP A 214 -13.67 20.70 -10.80
N THR A 215 -13.03 20.87 -9.64
CA THR A 215 -12.27 19.79 -8.99
C THR A 215 -13.21 18.72 -8.41
N LEU A 216 -14.34 19.12 -7.82
CA LEU A 216 -15.37 18.18 -7.34
C LEU A 216 -15.93 17.35 -8.49
N ASP A 217 -16.42 18.00 -9.55
CA ASP A 217 -17.03 17.35 -10.71
C ASP A 217 -16.06 16.38 -11.36
N PHE A 218 -14.81 16.80 -11.55
CA PHE A 218 -13.80 15.94 -12.12
C PHE A 218 -13.47 14.74 -11.21
N THR A 219 -13.39 14.94 -9.89
CA THR A 219 -13.15 13.83 -8.95
C THR A 219 -14.32 12.84 -8.96
N ALA A 220 -15.55 13.34 -9.02
CA ALA A 220 -16.77 12.53 -9.09
C ALA A 220 -16.84 11.73 -10.40
N ASP A 221 -16.49 12.35 -11.53
CA ASP A 221 -16.40 11.69 -12.84
C ASP A 221 -15.42 10.52 -12.82
N LEU A 222 -14.23 10.70 -12.21
CA LEU A 222 -13.25 9.61 -12.10
C LEU A 222 -13.70 8.48 -11.17
N LEU A 223 -14.44 8.81 -10.09
CA LEU A 223 -15.07 7.83 -9.20
C LEU A 223 -16.26 7.12 -9.84
N GLY A 224 -16.86 7.70 -10.89
CA GLY A 224 -18.10 7.22 -11.48
C GLY A 224 -19.33 7.47 -10.61
N VAL A 225 -19.34 8.58 -9.87
CA VAL A 225 -20.45 8.98 -8.98
C VAL A 225 -20.99 10.36 -9.34
N TYR A 226 -22.17 10.69 -8.83
CA TYR A 226 -22.74 12.03 -9.01
C TYR A 226 -21.99 13.07 -8.14
N PRO A 227 -21.59 14.24 -8.69
CA PRO A 227 -20.91 15.28 -7.92
C PRO A 227 -21.67 15.72 -6.67
N GLU A 228 -23.00 15.82 -6.76
CA GLU A 228 -23.86 16.22 -5.64
C GLU A 228 -23.81 15.20 -4.50
N LYS A 229 -23.66 13.91 -4.82
CA LYS A 229 -23.51 12.85 -3.82
C LYS A 229 -22.14 12.84 -3.19
N LEU A 230 -21.09 13.15 -3.96
CA LEU A 230 -19.76 13.32 -3.41
C LEU A 230 -19.71 14.53 -2.46
N GLU A 231 -20.30 15.66 -2.84
CA GLU A 231 -20.41 16.84 -1.97
C GLU A 231 -21.17 16.54 -0.69
N GLU A 232 -22.33 15.88 -0.79
CA GLU A 232 -23.15 15.49 0.38
C GLU A 232 -22.34 14.65 1.38
N ILE A 233 -21.61 13.63 0.90
CA ILE A 233 -20.78 12.75 1.75
C ILE A 233 -19.62 13.52 2.42
N LEU A 234 -19.03 14.48 1.71
CA LEU A 234 -17.89 15.26 2.21
C LEU A 234 -18.29 16.38 3.18
N THR A 235 -19.54 16.87 3.10
CA THR A 235 -20.01 18.03 3.86
C THR A 235 -21.04 17.69 4.94
N THR A 236 -21.53 16.45 4.98
CA THR A 236 -22.59 16.04 5.91
C THR A 236 -22.19 14.77 6.65
N ARG A 237 -22.56 14.69 7.93
CA ARG A 237 -22.47 13.47 8.73
C ARG A 237 -23.86 12.99 9.09
N THR A 238 -24.18 11.76 8.68
CA THR A 238 -25.44 11.12 9.05
C THR A 238 -25.19 10.06 10.12
N ILE A 239 -25.90 10.15 11.25
CA ILE A 239 -25.84 9.19 12.36
C ILE A 239 -27.24 8.69 12.70
N LEU A 240 -27.34 7.42 13.12
CA LEU A 240 -28.58 6.87 13.65
C LEU A 240 -28.67 7.19 15.15
N VAL A 241 -29.71 7.91 15.55
CA VAL A 241 -30.00 8.25 16.94
C VAL A 241 -31.35 7.65 17.31
N GLY A 242 -31.32 6.55 18.08
CA GLY A 242 -32.52 5.72 18.30
C GLY A 242 -32.97 5.08 16.99
N ASP A 243 -34.22 5.33 16.59
CA ASP A 243 -34.80 4.82 15.33
C ASP A 243 -34.83 5.88 14.21
N SER A 244 -34.14 7.02 14.38
CA SER A 244 -34.16 8.14 13.43
C SER A 244 -32.76 8.49 12.91
N LEU A 245 -32.66 8.77 11.60
CA LEU A 245 -31.45 9.29 10.98
C LEU A 245 -31.37 10.81 11.19
N CYS A 246 -30.27 11.26 11.79
CA CYS A 246 -29.96 12.69 11.97
C CYS A 246 -28.77 13.04 11.08
N SER A 247 -28.91 14.08 10.26
CA SER A 247 -27.87 14.57 9.37
C SER A 247 -27.43 15.95 9.82
N ASP A 248 -26.15 16.06 10.21
CA ASP A 248 -25.51 17.30 10.64
C ASP A 248 -24.55 17.80 9.55
N LEU A 249 -24.59 19.10 9.28
CA LEU A 249 -23.61 19.73 8.40
C LEU A 249 -22.25 19.81 9.13
N LEU A 250 -21.19 19.47 8.41
CA LEU A 250 -19.82 19.53 8.90
C LEU A 250 -19.27 20.95 8.73
N ASP A 251 -18.50 21.41 9.72
CA ASP A 251 -17.64 22.57 9.54
C ASP A 251 -16.48 22.27 8.57
N PRO A 252 -15.76 23.28 8.05
CA PRO A 252 -14.69 23.05 7.09
C PRO A 252 -13.51 22.21 7.60
N ALA A 253 -13.27 22.15 8.91
CA ALA A 253 -12.22 21.31 9.47
C ALA A 253 -12.64 19.84 9.41
N ARG A 254 -13.84 19.52 9.88
CA ARG A 254 -14.41 18.16 9.83
C ARG A 254 -14.63 17.67 8.41
N ALA A 255 -14.99 18.54 7.48
CA ALA A 255 -15.10 18.19 6.06
C ALA A 255 -13.73 17.78 5.46
N ARG A 256 -12.64 18.44 5.86
CA ARG A 256 -11.28 18.03 5.48
C ARG A 256 -10.90 16.67 6.07
N GLU A 257 -11.22 16.44 7.34
CA GLU A 257 -11.00 15.13 7.99
C GLU A 257 -11.78 14.02 7.26
N ALA A 258 -13.05 14.26 6.90
CA ALA A 258 -13.87 13.31 6.15
C ALA A 258 -13.29 12.99 4.76
N ARG A 259 -12.84 14.02 4.03
CA ARG A 259 -12.14 13.85 2.74
C ARG A 259 -10.86 13.03 2.89
N ASP A 260 -10.06 13.32 3.91
CA ASP A 260 -8.78 12.65 4.15
C ASP A 260 -8.97 11.19 4.57
N GLU A 261 -9.96 10.89 5.43
CA GLU A 261 -10.31 9.51 5.77
C GLU A 261 -10.88 8.75 4.56
N MET A 262 -11.66 9.41 3.69
CA MET A 262 -12.13 8.81 2.43
C MET A 262 -10.94 8.47 1.52
N ALA A 263 -9.95 9.36 1.38
CA ALA A 263 -8.73 9.11 0.62
C ALA A 263 -7.94 7.91 1.15
N ALA A 264 -7.72 7.84 2.47
CA ALA A 264 -7.05 6.71 3.11
C ALA A 264 -7.85 5.40 2.98
N THR A 265 -9.18 5.46 3.08
CA THR A 265 -10.06 4.30 2.92
C THR A 265 -10.01 3.75 1.51
N LEU A 266 -10.13 4.61 0.48
CA LEU A 266 -10.01 4.21 -0.93
C LEU A 266 -8.66 3.56 -1.20
N TYR A 267 -7.57 4.15 -0.70
CA TYR A 267 -6.23 3.60 -0.88
C TYR A 267 -6.06 2.26 -0.15
N SER A 268 -6.58 2.12 1.07
CA SER A 268 -6.53 0.88 1.85
C SER A 268 -7.29 -0.25 1.16
N ILE A 269 -8.49 0.02 0.65
CA ILE A 269 -9.29 -0.96 -0.09
C ILE A 269 -8.55 -1.38 -1.36
N LEU A 270 -7.98 -0.43 -2.11
CA LEU A 270 -7.18 -0.73 -3.29
C LEU A 270 -5.98 -1.62 -2.95
N PHE A 271 -5.24 -1.31 -1.88
CA PHE A 271 -4.07 -2.09 -1.48
C PHE A 271 -4.45 -3.53 -1.10
N SER A 272 -5.50 -3.71 -0.28
CA SER A 272 -6.03 -5.04 0.04
C SER A 272 -6.46 -5.80 -1.20
N TRP A 273 -7.20 -5.15 -2.10
CA TRP A 273 -7.64 -5.77 -3.35
C TRP A 273 -6.46 -6.17 -4.26
N ILE A 274 -5.40 -5.36 -4.36
CA ILE A 274 -4.19 -5.72 -5.11
C ILE A 274 -3.55 -6.99 -4.53
N ILE A 275 -3.49 -7.10 -3.20
CA ILE A 275 -2.93 -8.29 -2.54
C ILE A 275 -3.77 -9.52 -2.83
N GLU A 276 -5.10 -9.43 -2.71
CA GLU A 276 -6.01 -10.53 -3.04
C GLU A 276 -5.82 -10.98 -4.49
N GLN A 277 -5.72 -10.03 -5.41
CA GLN A 277 -5.44 -10.34 -6.83
C GLN A 277 -4.08 -11.01 -7.02
N ILE A 278 -3.04 -10.58 -6.30
CA ILE A 278 -1.73 -11.22 -6.34
C ILE A 278 -1.83 -12.67 -5.82
N ASP A 279 -2.47 -12.87 -4.66
CA ASP A 279 -2.62 -14.17 -4.02
C ASP A 279 -3.34 -15.17 -4.92
N GLU A 280 -4.41 -14.75 -5.61
CA GLU A 280 -5.11 -15.58 -6.61
C GLU A 280 -4.19 -16.09 -7.75
N ARG A 281 -3.09 -15.39 -8.03
CA ARG A 281 -2.18 -15.68 -9.16
C ARG A 281 -0.92 -16.44 -8.77
N ILE A 282 -0.52 -16.33 -7.50
CA ILE A 282 0.71 -16.92 -6.96
C ILE A 282 0.46 -18.05 -5.97
N GLY A 283 -0.77 -18.20 -5.45
CA GLY A 283 -1.17 -19.27 -4.55
C GLY A 283 -1.25 -20.64 -5.20
N ALA A 284 -1.13 -21.68 -4.38
CA ALA A 284 -1.32 -23.06 -4.78
C ALA A 284 -2.79 -23.33 -5.16
N GLU A 285 -3.01 -24.17 -6.16
CA GLU A 285 -4.36 -24.55 -6.61
C GLU A 285 -5.09 -25.45 -5.59
N ALA A 286 -4.33 -26.20 -4.79
CA ALA A 286 -4.85 -27.07 -3.73
C ALA A 286 -4.31 -26.66 -2.36
N ALA A 287 -5.05 -27.01 -1.32
CA ALA A 287 -4.60 -26.79 0.06
C ALA A 287 -3.32 -27.58 0.32
N THR A 288 -2.30 -26.91 0.87
CA THR A 288 -1.01 -27.52 1.22
C THR A 288 -0.90 -27.68 2.74
N GLU A 289 -0.51 -28.86 3.21
CA GLU A 289 -0.32 -29.11 4.64
C GLU A 289 1.04 -28.62 5.16
N THR A 290 2.03 -28.48 4.27
CA THR A 290 3.40 -28.06 4.61
C THR A 290 3.68 -26.64 4.12
N THR A 291 3.97 -25.73 5.05
CA THR A 291 4.31 -24.35 4.72
C THR A 291 5.53 -23.82 5.49
N ILE A 292 6.26 -22.89 4.89
CA ILE A 292 7.26 -22.07 5.58
C ILE A 292 6.77 -20.63 5.59
N GLY A 293 6.53 -20.09 6.77
CA GLY A 293 6.21 -18.68 6.95
C GLY A 293 7.47 -17.81 7.00
N ILE A 294 7.49 -16.70 6.29
CA ILE A 294 8.55 -15.70 6.37
C ILE A 294 7.91 -14.38 6.75
N VAL A 295 8.37 -13.76 7.82
CA VAL A 295 7.83 -12.50 8.35
C VAL A 295 8.80 -11.37 8.04
N ASP A 296 8.31 -10.36 7.31
CA ASP A 296 8.95 -9.05 7.14
C ASP A 296 8.07 -7.97 7.79
N PHE A 297 8.47 -7.50 8.97
CA PHE A 297 7.78 -6.43 9.69
C PHE A 297 8.55 -5.12 9.55
N PRO A 298 7.87 -3.94 9.53
CA PRO A 298 8.54 -2.67 9.67
C PRO A 298 9.41 -2.67 10.92
N GLY A 299 10.60 -2.07 10.82
CA GLY A 299 11.50 -1.95 11.97
C GLY A 299 10.88 -1.08 13.06
N PHE A 300 11.50 -1.07 14.24
CA PHE A 300 11.13 -0.16 15.32
C PHE A 300 11.19 1.29 14.84
N ILE A 301 10.17 2.08 15.16
CA ILE A 301 10.04 3.48 14.75
C ILE A 301 10.16 4.37 15.98
N ASP A 302 11.08 5.33 15.93
CA ASP A 302 11.18 6.43 16.89
C ASP A 302 11.27 7.76 16.14
N ARG A 303 10.24 8.61 16.30
CA ARG A 303 10.17 9.93 15.65
C ARG A 303 10.62 11.07 16.55
N ALA A 304 11.31 10.81 17.66
CA ALA A 304 11.80 11.86 18.56
C ALA A 304 12.54 12.97 17.79
N PRO A 305 12.25 14.27 18.05
CA PRO A 305 11.44 14.81 19.15
C PRO A 305 9.93 14.94 18.86
N LYS A 306 9.42 14.48 17.71
CA LYS A 306 7.97 14.47 17.41
C LYS A 306 7.28 13.31 18.14
N THR A 307 5.96 13.42 18.32
CA THR A 307 5.15 12.34 18.91
C THR A 307 4.93 11.20 17.92
N ASN A 308 5.11 9.97 18.37
CA ASN A 308 4.72 8.77 17.62
C ASN A 308 3.20 8.67 17.54
N GLY A 309 2.67 8.33 16.38
CA GLY A 309 1.24 8.11 16.14
C GLY A 309 0.75 6.75 16.63
N PHE A 310 -0.55 6.49 16.43
CA PHE A 310 -1.15 5.19 16.77
C PHE A 310 -0.55 4.05 15.94
N GLU A 311 -0.32 4.28 14.65
CA GLU A 311 0.29 3.31 13.74
C GLU A 311 1.73 2.97 14.15
N ASP A 312 2.52 3.98 14.55
CA ASP A 312 3.88 3.79 15.07
C ASP A 312 3.85 2.94 16.36
N PHE A 313 2.88 3.19 17.26
CA PHE A 313 2.67 2.35 18.45
C PHE A 313 2.34 0.90 18.05
N CYS A 314 1.44 0.68 17.10
CA CYS A 314 1.10 -0.65 16.62
C CYS A 314 2.32 -1.38 16.03
N PHE A 315 3.17 -0.70 15.27
CA PHE A 315 4.41 -1.27 14.74
C PHE A 315 5.38 -1.64 15.85
N ASN A 316 5.61 -0.74 16.81
CA ASN A 316 6.51 -0.99 17.93
C ASN A 316 5.99 -2.13 18.84
N TYR A 317 4.69 -2.16 19.11
CA TYR A 317 4.06 -3.25 19.86
C TYR A 317 4.23 -4.60 19.15
N ALA A 318 4.03 -4.67 17.83
CA ALA A 318 4.25 -5.89 17.07
C ALA A 318 5.71 -6.35 17.11
N ASN A 319 6.67 -5.42 17.03
CA ASN A 319 8.09 -5.71 17.21
C ASN A 319 8.41 -6.27 18.60
N GLU A 320 7.81 -5.72 19.66
CA GLU A 320 7.97 -6.22 21.03
C GLU A 320 7.35 -7.61 21.22
N ARG A 321 6.18 -7.88 20.63
CA ARG A 321 5.57 -9.22 20.65
C ARG A 321 6.43 -10.24 19.92
N LEU A 322 7.01 -9.85 18.78
CA LEU A 322 7.94 -10.70 18.05
C LEU A 322 9.22 -10.95 18.84
N GLN A 323 9.76 -9.93 19.51
CA GLN A 323 10.92 -10.05 20.40
C GLN A 323 10.65 -11.04 21.54
N ALA A 324 9.51 -10.90 22.22
CA ALA A 324 9.09 -11.80 23.29
C ALA A 324 8.98 -13.24 22.80
N PHE A 325 8.33 -13.48 21.66
CA PHE A 325 8.20 -14.82 21.07
C PHE A 325 9.57 -15.46 20.78
N VAL A 326 10.49 -14.72 20.17
CA VAL A 326 11.84 -15.22 19.87
C VAL A 326 12.62 -15.51 21.15
N ALA A 327 12.55 -14.62 22.14
CA ALA A 327 13.24 -14.79 23.42
C ALA A 327 12.73 -16.04 24.17
N GLU A 328 11.42 -16.26 24.21
CA GLU A 328 10.81 -17.45 24.82
C GLU A 328 11.30 -18.75 24.17
N ARG A 329 11.47 -18.77 22.85
CA ARG A 329 11.94 -19.96 22.11
C ARG A 329 13.44 -20.23 22.24
N LEU A 330 14.25 -19.19 22.44
CA LEU A 330 15.71 -19.32 22.61
C LEU A 330 16.12 -19.67 24.04
N LEU A 331 15.27 -19.36 25.03
CA LEU A 331 15.55 -19.56 26.46
C LEU A 331 14.85 -20.81 27.05
N GLN A 332 14.14 -21.59 26.23
CA GLN A 332 13.60 -22.92 26.57
C GLN A 332 14.61 -24.02 26.28
#